data_AF-A0A927B4W7-F1
#
_entry.id   AF-A0A927B4W7-F1
#
_cell.length_a   1.000
_cell.length_b   1.000
_cell.length_c   1.000
_cell.angle_alpha   90.00
_cell.angle_beta   90.00
_cell.angle_gamma   90.00
#
_symmetry.space_group_name_H-M   'P 1'
#
loop_
_entity.id
_entity.type
_entity.pdbx_description
1 polymer ?
#
loop_
_entity_poly.entity_id
_entity_poly.type
_entity_poly.pdbx_seq_one_letter_code
_entity_poly.pdbx_strand_id
1 'polypeptide(L)'
;MKQPEGVMRQIVAQILLGQLNIDQAAERLKVNRQTVQRWMKKIEEEAEANQRTAPIDFEQPPPPPKPTRPAKPKTKSPVDELRAKVLTLEEQLEEANFKALYYSTLVRIAKHELGVDIEKKSVTKPSGSC
;
A
#
# COMPACT_ATOMS: atom_id res chain seq x y z
N MET A 1 -4.52 -35.06 -5.33
CA MET A 1 -4.75 -34.70 -3.91
C MET A 1 -5.58 -33.43 -3.87
N LYS A 2 -6.76 -33.45 -3.24
CA LYS A 2 -7.59 -32.24 -3.05
C LYS A 2 -7.11 -31.56 -1.77
N GLN A 3 -6.50 -30.39 -1.87
CA GLN A 3 -6.18 -29.58 -0.69
C GLN A 3 -7.49 -29.07 -0.07
N PRO A 4 -7.60 -28.99 1.26
CA PRO A 4 -8.78 -28.47 1.92
C PRO A 4 -8.98 -26.99 1.53
N GLU A 5 -10.15 -26.66 0.99
CA GLU A 5 -10.45 -25.32 0.45
C GLU A 5 -10.24 -24.19 1.48
N GLY A 6 -10.40 -24.48 2.78
CA GLY A 6 -10.13 -23.54 3.86
C GLY A 6 -8.66 -23.10 3.95
N VAL A 7 -7.72 -24.01 3.70
CA VAL A 7 -6.27 -23.70 3.76
C VAL A 7 -5.86 -22.82 2.58
N MET A 8 -6.43 -23.09 1.40
CA MET A 8 -6.26 -22.23 0.22
C MET A 8 -6.72 -20.80 0.49
N ARG A 9 -7.94 -20.63 1.04
CA ARG A 9 -8.49 -19.29 1.36
C ARG A 9 -7.63 -18.55 2.38
N GLN A 10 -7.16 -19.24 3.41
CA GLN A 10 -6.30 -18.66 4.43
C GLN A 10 -4.98 -18.15 3.85
N ILE A 11 -4.34 -18.94 2.98
CA ILE A 11 -3.05 -18.56 2.37
C ILE A 11 -3.24 -17.42 1.37
N VAL A 12 -4.31 -17.44 0.57
CA VAL A 12 -4.63 -16.32 -0.32
C VAL A 12 -4.89 -15.03 0.48
N ALA A 13 -5.58 -15.11 1.62
CA ALA A 13 -5.78 -13.95 2.49
C ALA A 13 -4.45 -13.39 3.02
N GLN A 14 -3.50 -14.25 3.39
CA GLN A 14 -2.17 -13.81 3.83
C GLN A 14 -1.35 -13.16 2.70
N ILE A 15 -1.52 -13.62 1.45
CA ILE A 15 -0.90 -12.99 0.26
C ILE A 15 -1.51 -11.60 0.03
N LEU A 16 -2.84 -11.48 0.09
CA LEU A 16 -3.54 -10.20 -0.10
C LEU A 16 -3.19 -9.18 1.00
N LEU A 17 -2.90 -9.64 2.21
CA LEU A 17 -2.40 -8.82 3.32
C LEU A 17 -0.90 -8.48 3.21
N GLY A 18 -0.20 -8.96 2.17
CA GLY A 18 1.23 -8.73 1.97
C GLY A 18 2.13 -9.47 2.96
N GLN A 19 1.59 -10.42 3.73
CA GLN A 19 2.33 -11.20 4.74
C GLN A 19 3.14 -12.34 4.11
N LEU A 20 2.76 -12.76 2.90
CA LEU A 20 3.38 -13.85 2.16
C LEU A 20 3.51 -13.47 0.68
N ASN A 21 4.68 -13.72 0.10
CA ASN A 21 4.85 -13.66 -1.35
C ASN A 21 4.22 -14.90 -2.00
N ILE A 22 3.77 -14.76 -3.26
CA ILE A 22 3.21 -15.85 -4.08
C ILE A 22 4.18 -17.02 -4.16
N ASP A 23 5.48 -16.75 -4.29
CA ASP A 23 6.51 -17.78 -4.40
C ASP A 23 6.70 -18.53 -3.07
N GLN A 24 6.65 -17.82 -1.94
CA GLN A 24 6.69 -18.43 -0.60
C GLN A 24 5.44 -19.27 -0.31
N ALA A 25 4.27 -18.82 -0.75
CA ALA A 25 3.03 -19.57 -0.62
C ALA A 25 3.03 -20.85 -1.47
N ALA A 26 3.59 -20.78 -2.69
CA ALA A 26 3.77 -21.90 -3.58
C ALA A 26 4.70 -22.97 -2.98
N GLU A 27 5.83 -22.54 -2.40
CA GLU A 27 6.77 -23.43 -1.71
C GLU A 27 6.16 -24.12 -0.49
N ARG A 28 5.45 -23.38 0.37
CA ARG A 28 4.82 -23.93 1.59
C ARG A 28 3.78 -25.00 1.29
N LEU A 29 3.02 -24.82 0.22
CA LEU A 29 1.97 -25.75 -0.20
C LEU A 29 2.46 -26.80 -1.20
N LYS A 30 3.73 -26.70 -1.64
CA LYS A 30 4.30 -27.52 -2.72
C LYS A 30 3.40 -27.52 -3.97
N VAL A 31 2.89 -26.35 -4.33
CA VAL A 31 2.05 -26.13 -5.51
C VAL A 31 2.74 -25.20 -6.49
N ASN A 32 2.34 -25.28 -7.76
CA ASN A 32 2.84 -24.36 -8.77
C ASN A 32 2.34 -22.93 -8.49
N ARG A 33 3.17 -21.93 -8.77
CA ARG A 33 2.84 -20.50 -8.72
C ARG A 33 1.54 -20.18 -9.47
N GLN A 34 1.34 -20.79 -10.65
CA GLN A 34 0.11 -20.63 -11.44
C GLN A 34 -1.14 -21.14 -10.73
N THR A 35 -1.00 -22.14 -9.86
CA THR A 35 -2.12 -22.67 -9.06
C THR A 35 -2.53 -21.66 -8.00
N VAL A 36 -1.56 -21.01 -7.34
CA VAL A 36 -1.81 -19.93 -6.38
C VAL A 36 -2.51 -18.74 -7.06
N GLN A 37 -2.07 -18.36 -8.26
CA GLN A 37 -2.72 -17.30 -9.03
C GLN A 37 -4.16 -17.65 -9.41
N ARG A 38 -4.42 -18.90 -9.84
CA ARG A 38 -5.78 -19.39 -10.10
C ARG A 38 -6.66 -19.33 -8.87
N TRP A 39 -6.09 -19.61 -7.70
CA TRP A 39 -6.81 -19.53 -6.43
C TRP A 39 -7.18 -18.11 -6.04
N MET A 40 -6.27 -17.14 -6.24
CA MET A 40 -6.57 -15.72 -6.05
C MET A 40 -7.71 -15.29 -6.96
N LYS A 41 -7.63 -15.62 -8.26
CA LYS A 41 -8.68 -15.29 -9.23
C LYS A 41 -10.03 -15.92 -8.86
N LYS A 42 -10.05 -17.18 -8.45
CA LYS A 42 -11.28 -17.86 -8.02
C LYS A 42 -11.94 -17.14 -6.83
N ILE A 43 -11.14 -16.70 -5.85
CA ILE A 43 -11.66 -16.01 -4.66
C ILE A 43 -12.18 -14.61 -5.01
N GLU A 44 -11.53 -13.91 -5.94
CA GLU A 44 -11.98 -12.63 -6.47
C GLU A 44 -13.31 -12.79 -7.23
N GLU A 45 -13.42 -13.76 -8.14
CA GLU A 45 -14.66 -14.08 -8.86
C GLU A 45 -15.81 -14.44 -7.90
N GLU A 46 -15.55 -15.21 -6.84
CA GLU A 46 -16.53 -15.51 -5.79
C GLU A 46 -16.94 -14.27 -5.01
N ALA A 47 -16.00 -13.36 -4.70
CA ALA A 47 -16.29 -12.11 -4.01
C ALA A 47 -17.14 -11.17 -4.88
N GLU A 48 -16.85 -11.08 -6.18
CA GLU A 48 -17.66 -10.33 -7.15
C GLU A 48 -19.05 -10.94 -7.33
N ALA A 49 -19.16 -12.27 -7.42
CA ALA A 49 -20.42 -12.96 -7.55
C ALA A 49 -21.32 -12.73 -6.31
N ASN A 50 -20.74 -12.80 -5.11
CA ASN A 50 -21.44 -12.51 -3.86
C ASN A 50 -21.89 -11.04 -3.77
N GLN A 51 -21.11 -10.10 -4.31
CA GLN A 51 -21.51 -8.69 -4.39
C GLN A 51 -22.67 -8.47 -5.38
N ARG A 52 -22.71 -9.22 -6.49
CA ARG A 52 -23.80 -9.15 -7.47
C ARG A 52 -25.08 -9.87 -7.03
N THR A 53 -24.97 -10.85 -6.15
CA THR A 53 -26.13 -11.61 -5.61
C THR A 53 -26.62 -11.11 -4.27
N ALA A 54 -25.96 -10.13 -3.64
CA ALA A 54 -26.55 -9.40 -2.52
C ALA A 54 -27.83 -8.72 -3.02
N PRO A 55 -29.02 -9.16 -2.60
CA PRO A 55 -30.24 -8.45 -2.94
C PRO A 55 -30.12 -7.07 -2.31
N ILE A 56 -30.19 -6.05 -3.14
CA ILE A 56 -30.56 -4.72 -2.69
C ILE A 56 -32.03 -4.85 -2.27
N ASP A 57 -32.27 -5.29 -1.04
CA ASP A 57 -33.61 -5.45 -0.47
C ASP A 57 -34.09 -4.07 0.01
N PHE A 58 -34.52 -3.24 -0.93
CA PHE A 58 -35.32 -2.04 -0.65
C PHE A 58 -36.80 -2.44 -0.56
N GLU A 59 -37.20 -3.22 0.45
CA GLU A 59 -38.58 -3.26 0.95
C GLU A 59 -38.68 -4.14 2.21
N GLN A 60 -38.29 -3.59 3.36
CA GLN A 60 -38.68 -4.16 4.65
C GLN A 60 -39.41 -3.08 5.47
N PRO A 61 -40.68 -3.30 5.88
CA PRO A 61 -41.40 -2.35 6.73
C PRO A 61 -40.70 -2.22 8.10
N PRO A 62 -40.81 -1.06 8.77
CA PRO A 62 -39.94 -0.73 9.90
C PRO A 62 -40.17 -1.67 11.08
N PRO A 63 -39.11 -2.28 11.66
CA PRO A 63 -39.23 -2.97 12.93
C PRO A 63 -39.43 -1.97 14.10
N PRO A 64 -40.11 -2.37 15.18
CA PRO A 64 -40.41 -1.48 16.32
C PRO A 64 -39.14 -0.98 17.03
N PRO A 65 -39.19 0.19 17.68
CA PRO A 65 -38.02 0.84 18.25
C PRO A 65 -37.49 0.05 19.43
N LYS A 66 -36.27 -0.49 19.30
CA LYS A 66 -35.48 -1.02 20.43
C LYS A 66 -34.55 0.07 20.97
N PRO A 67 -34.26 0.07 22.28
CA PRO A 67 -33.60 1.18 22.95
C PRO A 67 -32.19 1.41 22.42
N THR A 68 -31.85 2.70 22.34
CA THR A 68 -30.61 3.30 21.88
C THR A 68 -29.39 2.57 22.43
N ARG A 69 -28.74 1.77 21.58
CA ARG A 69 -27.38 1.31 21.82
C ARG A 69 -26.45 2.46 21.41
N PRO A 70 -25.49 2.89 22.26
CA PRO A 70 -24.58 3.97 21.89
C PRO A 70 -23.79 3.53 20.65
N ALA A 71 -23.79 4.41 19.64
CA ALA A 71 -23.03 4.23 18.41
C ALA A 71 -21.57 3.94 18.78
N LYS A 72 -21.08 2.77 18.40
CA LYS A 72 -19.65 2.46 18.51
C LYS A 72 -18.89 3.55 17.73
N PRO A 73 -17.80 4.10 18.27
CA PRO A 73 -17.00 5.08 17.56
C PRO A 73 -16.54 4.48 16.23
N LYS A 74 -16.76 5.22 15.14
CA LYS A 74 -16.21 4.90 13.82
C LYS A 74 -14.68 4.94 13.94
N THR A 75 -14.07 3.80 14.27
CA THR A 75 -12.62 3.61 14.11
C THR A 75 -12.32 3.85 12.64
N LYS A 76 -11.44 4.82 12.34
CA LYS A 76 -11.00 5.11 10.97
C LYS A 76 -10.59 3.79 10.33
N SER A 77 -11.11 3.49 9.15
CA SER A 77 -10.76 2.22 8.52
C SER A 77 -9.25 2.25 8.23
N PRO A 78 -8.54 1.11 8.29
CA PRO A 78 -7.12 1.05 7.94
C PRO A 78 -6.84 1.63 6.55
N VAL A 79 -7.84 1.60 5.66
CA VAL A 79 -7.79 2.22 4.33
C VAL A 79 -7.72 3.74 4.41
N ASP A 80 -8.48 4.37 5.30
CA ASP A 80 -8.47 5.83 5.48
C ASP A 80 -7.14 6.33 6.04
N GLU A 81 -6.54 5.56 6.96
CA GLU A 81 -5.21 5.85 7.49
C GLU A 81 -4.13 5.73 6.41
N LEU A 82 -4.22 4.71 5.55
CA LEU A 82 -3.32 4.55 4.42
C LEU A 82 -3.45 5.69 3.40
N ARG A 83 -4.68 6.11 3.09
CA ARG A 83 -4.93 7.26 2.21
C ARG A 83 -4.34 8.55 2.77
N ALA A 84 -4.51 8.78 4.06
CA ALA A 84 -3.91 9.94 4.73
C ALA A 84 -2.37 9.90 4.62
N LYS A 85 -1.75 8.73 4.81
CA LYS A 85 -0.29 8.58 4.65
C LYS A 85 0.18 8.85 3.23
N VAL A 86 -0.55 8.36 2.21
CA VAL A 86 -0.22 8.62 0.80
C VAL A 86 -0.21 10.12 0.53
N LEU A 87 -1.25 10.83 0.96
CA LEU A 87 -1.32 12.29 0.79
C LEU A 87 -0.14 13.01 1.46
N THR A 88 0.22 12.64 2.69
CA THR A 88 1.37 13.26 3.37
C THR A 88 2.70 12.96 2.68
N LEU A 89 2.85 11.77 2.10
CA LEU A 89 4.06 11.39 1.37
C LEU A 89 4.17 12.12 0.03
N GLU A 90 3.04 12.33 -0.65
CA GLU A 90 2.99 13.11 -1.89
C GLU A 90 3.40 14.56 -1.64
N GLU A 91 2.90 15.18 -0.56
CA GLU A 91 3.30 16.54 -0.15
C GLU A 91 4.80 16.63 0.16
N GLN A 92 5.34 15.68 0.95
CA GLN A 92 6.78 15.63 1.25
C GLN A 92 7.64 15.46 -0.02
N LEU A 93 7.15 14.68 -0.99
CA LEU A 93 7.83 14.48 -2.25
C LEU A 93 7.85 15.77 -3.07
N GLU A 94 6.74 16.51 -3.11
CA GLU A 94 6.65 17.81 -3.77
C GLU A 94 7.62 18.82 -3.14
N GLU A 95 7.64 18.92 -1.81
CA GLU A 95 8.59 19.78 -1.08
C GLU A 95 10.05 19.42 -1.38
N ALA A 96 10.38 18.13 -1.36
CA ALA A 96 11.73 17.66 -1.63
C ALA A 96 12.17 17.97 -3.08
N ASN A 97 11.27 17.79 -4.05
CA ASN A 97 11.52 18.11 -5.45
C ASN A 97 11.73 19.61 -5.65
N PHE A 98 10.89 20.44 -5.04
CA PHE A 98 11.03 21.89 -5.09
C PHE A 98 12.37 22.32 -4.50
N LYS A 99 12.73 21.78 -3.32
CA LYS A 99 14.00 22.04 -2.65
C LYS A 99 15.20 21.67 -3.53
N ALA A 100 15.16 20.52 -4.18
CA ALA A 100 16.22 20.06 -5.08
C ALA A 100 16.37 21.00 -6.30
N LEU A 101 15.27 21.39 -6.94
CA LEU A 101 15.28 22.32 -8.07
C LEU A 101 15.78 23.71 -7.67
N TYR A 102 15.37 24.20 -6.51
CA TYR A 102 15.77 25.48 -5.97
C TYR A 102 17.29 25.52 -5.71
N TYR A 103 17.82 24.59 -4.92
CA TYR A 103 19.25 24.59 -4.61
C TYR A 103 20.13 24.26 -5.81
N SER A 104 19.71 23.37 -6.71
CA SER A 104 20.47 23.12 -7.95
C SER A 104 20.56 24.37 -8.83
N THR A 105 19.49 25.17 -8.87
CA THR A 105 19.50 26.46 -9.57
C THR A 105 20.46 27.44 -8.91
N LEU A 106 20.46 27.54 -7.58
CA LEU A 106 21.40 28.40 -6.86
C LEU A 106 22.86 27.98 -7.05
N VAL A 107 23.16 26.68 -7.00
CA VAL A 107 24.51 26.15 -7.26
C VAL A 107 24.97 26.50 -8.67
N ARG A 108 24.08 26.36 -9.66
CA ARG A 108 24.36 26.73 -11.05
C ARG A 108 24.67 28.22 -11.18
N ILE A 109 23.85 29.10 -10.61
CA ILE A 109 24.08 30.56 -10.63
C ILE A 109 25.41 30.89 -9.94
N ALA A 110 25.68 30.32 -8.77
CA ALA A 110 26.93 30.54 -8.05
C ALA A 110 28.15 30.15 -8.89
N LYS A 111 28.09 29.00 -9.58
CA LYS A 111 29.18 28.50 -10.42
C LYS A 111 29.41 29.35 -11.67
N HIS A 112 28.33 29.70 -12.39
CA HIS A 112 28.43 30.33 -13.71
C HIS A 112 28.49 31.85 -13.66
N GLU A 113 27.71 32.48 -12.79
CA GLU A 113 27.61 33.95 -12.72
C GLU A 113 28.57 34.53 -11.70
N LEU A 114 28.75 33.85 -10.56
CA LEU A 114 29.59 34.34 -9.46
C LEU A 114 30.98 33.68 -9.42
N GLY A 115 31.21 32.63 -10.20
CA GLY A 115 32.48 31.89 -10.22
C GLY A 115 32.79 31.13 -8.92
N VAL A 116 31.81 30.94 -8.04
CA VAL A 116 31.94 30.25 -6.75
C VAL A 116 31.56 28.79 -6.92
N ASP A 117 32.53 27.89 -6.75
CA ASP A 117 32.31 26.44 -6.79
C ASP A 117 31.93 25.91 -5.40
N ILE A 118 30.64 25.66 -5.19
CA ILE A 118 30.08 25.15 -3.93
C ILE A 118 30.24 23.62 -3.82
N GLU A 119 30.42 22.93 -4.94
CA GLU A 119 30.50 21.47 -4.97
C GLU A 119 31.81 20.99 -4.35
N LYS A 120 31.71 19.98 -3.48
CA LYS A 120 32.90 19.35 -2.89
C LYS A 120 33.63 18.56 -3.97
N LYS A 121 34.87 18.95 -4.28
CA LYS A 121 35.75 18.21 -5.18
C LYS A 121 36.03 16.81 -4.60
N SER A 122 35.79 15.77 -5.40
CA SER A 122 35.91 14.36 -4.99
C SER A 122 37.35 13.91 -4.72
N VAL A 123 38.36 14.67 -5.20
CA VAL A 123 39.78 14.29 -5.16
C VAL A 123 40.49 14.71 -3.86
N THR A 124 39.83 15.51 -3.01
CA THR A 124 40.47 16.05 -1.80
C THR A 124 40.39 15.06 -0.64
N LYS A 125 41.55 14.61 -0.13
CA LYS A 125 41.62 13.76 1.08
C LYS A 125 40.84 14.43 2.22
N PRO A 126 39.92 13.71 2.90
CA PRO A 126 39.18 14.26 4.03
C PRO A 126 40.14 14.59 5.17
N SER A 127 40.03 15.78 5.74
CA SER A 127 40.84 16.28 6.85
C SER A 127 40.58 15.58 8.20
N GLY A 128 39.78 14.51 8.22
CA GLY A 128 39.44 13.72 9.40
C GLY A 128 40.06 12.31 9.46
N SER A 129 40.97 11.98 8.53
CA SER A 129 41.72 10.72 8.55
C SER A 129 43.13 10.97 9.12
N CYS A 130 43.23 11.13 10.43
CA CYS A 130 44.48 11.02 11.18
C CYS A 130 44.47 9.73 11.99
#